data_AF-A0AAD5MPD5-F1
#
_entry.id   AF-A0AAD5MPD5-F1
#
_cell.length_a   1.000
_cell.length_b   1.000
_cell.length_c   1.000
_cell.angle_alpha   90.00
_cell.angle_beta   90.00
_cell.angle_gamma   90.00
#
_symmetry.space_group_name_H-M   'P 1'
#
loop_
_entity.id
_entity.type
_entity.pdbx_description
1 polymer ?
#
loop_
_entity_poly.entity_id
_entity_poly.type
_entity_poly.pdbx_seq_one_letter_code
_entity_poly.pdbx_strand_id
1 'polypeptide(L)'
;MRQSRIDDEKEERSKALKDAKFYTVMSYCASKEVKIMATFYEAICEVNERSIFDTCPLVLHDHLDPQLLKFHHPGYNPKANCIVYEPLTDLVGAQVQVNEKGKGYKCKARCIFPDGDRRYIVDEWIMLPSTKIFECDVVETMCLKNSTAESFLHSQIYEQKNAQKISKPDVYLFIIDSASSFMVKRSLPKTLAYLKSMGGVQMEFLNKVGENSKPNGFPLVFGKMMFKLLLDLNIRVI
;
A
#
# COMPACT_ATOMS: atom_id res chain seq x y z
N MET A 1 9.47 -38.45 62.43
CA MET A 1 8.82 -37.21 61.95
C MET A 1 9.78 -36.13 61.46
N ARG A 2 11.03 -36.00 61.96
CA ARG A 2 11.99 -35.01 61.43
C ARG A 2 12.71 -35.44 60.14
N GLN A 3 13.00 -36.73 59.97
CA GLN A 3 13.75 -37.22 58.81
C GLN A 3 12.94 -37.18 57.50
N SER A 4 11.66 -37.58 57.56
CA SER A 4 10.75 -37.53 56.40
C SER A 4 10.56 -36.12 55.85
N ARG A 5 10.51 -35.10 56.72
CA ARG A 5 10.36 -33.69 56.31
C ARG A 5 11.63 -33.14 55.65
N ILE A 6 12.81 -33.66 55.98
CA ILE A 6 14.09 -33.28 55.38
C ILE A 6 14.27 -33.96 54.01
N ASP A 7 13.77 -35.18 53.87
CA ASP A 7 13.79 -35.93 52.61
C ASP A 7 12.78 -35.34 51.61
N ASP A 8 11.59 -34.93 52.07
CA ASP A 8 10.60 -34.19 51.27
C ASP A 8 11.13 -32.81 50.81
N GLU A 9 11.79 -32.03 51.69
CA GLU A 9 12.41 -30.73 51.32
C GLU A 9 13.58 -30.90 50.33
N LYS A 10 14.31 -32.02 50.39
CA LYS A 10 15.40 -32.34 49.44
C LYS A 10 14.86 -32.78 48.08
N GLU A 11 13.77 -33.52 48.05
CA GLU A 11 13.11 -33.95 46.82
C GLU A 11 12.43 -32.78 46.11
N GLU A 12 11.82 -31.87 46.87
CA GLU A 12 11.21 -30.63 46.36
C GLU A 12 12.26 -29.65 45.81
N ARG A 13 13.42 -29.50 46.48
CA ARG A 13 14.58 -28.76 45.95
C ARG A 13 15.21 -29.42 44.71
N SER A 14 15.26 -30.74 44.66
CA SER A 14 15.81 -31.48 43.50
C SER A 14 14.90 -31.36 42.27
N LYS A 15 13.58 -31.27 42.49
CA LYS A 15 12.60 -31.03 41.43
C LYS A 15 12.64 -29.58 40.93
N ALA A 16 12.77 -28.61 41.83
CA ALA A 16 12.92 -27.19 41.48
C ALA A 16 14.20 -26.88 40.67
N LEU A 17 15.31 -27.61 40.89
CA LEU A 17 16.54 -27.47 40.11
C LEU A 17 16.48 -28.13 38.71
N LYS A 18 15.59 -29.11 38.50
CA LYS A 18 15.47 -29.80 37.20
C LYS A 18 14.68 -29.00 36.17
N ASP A 19 13.81 -28.10 36.62
CA ASP A 19 12.96 -27.27 35.73
C ASP A 19 13.51 -25.85 35.50
N ALA A 20 14.64 -25.50 36.14
CA ALA A 20 15.33 -24.25 35.90
C ALA A 20 16.01 -24.25 34.51
N LYS A 21 15.53 -23.41 33.59
CA LYS A 21 16.22 -23.16 32.32
C LYS A 21 17.22 -22.01 32.49
N PHE A 22 18.50 -22.36 32.39
CA PHE A 22 19.61 -21.40 32.44
C PHE A 22 19.83 -20.80 31.06
N TYR A 23 19.79 -19.46 30.97
CA TYR A 23 20.10 -18.75 29.74
C TYR A 23 21.32 -17.86 29.95
N THR A 24 22.34 -18.05 29.12
CA THR A 24 23.54 -17.20 29.10
C THR A 24 23.31 -16.05 28.12
N VAL A 25 23.17 -14.83 28.64
CA VAL A 25 23.11 -13.62 27.82
C VAL A 25 24.53 -13.08 27.67
N MET A 26 25.10 -13.15 26.47
CA MET A 26 26.38 -12.52 26.14
C MET A 26 26.13 -11.15 25.51
N SER A 27 26.52 -10.08 26.19
CA SER A 27 26.54 -8.72 25.64
C SER A 27 27.97 -8.32 25.28
N TYR A 28 28.22 -7.96 24.02
CA TYR A 28 29.50 -7.41 23.58
C TYR A 28 29.38 -5.90 23.39
N CYS A 29 30.17 -5.13 24.12
CA CYS A 29 30.37 -3.70 23.86
C CYS A 29 31.70 -3.53 23.13
N ALA A 30 31.66 -3.16 21.86
CA ALA A 30 32.85 -2.82 21.08
C ALA A 30 33.07 -1.30 21.12
N SER A 31 34.08 -0.86 21.86
CA SER A 31 34.67 0.48 21.74
C SER A 31 36.08 0.36 21.17
N LYS A 32 36.52 1.37 20.41
CA LYS A 32 37.65 1.28 19.46
C LYS A 32 39.02 1.01 20.07
N GLU A 33 39.20 1.11 21.37
CA GLU A 33 40.41 0.67 22.06
C GLU A 33 39.98 0.18 23.45
N VAL A 34 40.13 -1.13 23.75
CA VAL A 34 40.26 -1.78 25.08
C VAL A 34 39.70 -3.22 25.06
N LYS A 35 40.42 -4.11 25.76
CA LYS A 35 40.17 -5.55 25.96
C LYS A 35 38.70 -5.91 26.22
N ILE A 36 38.27 -6.98 25.55
CA ILE A 36 37.00 -7.67 25.78
C ILE A 36 36.99 -8.24 27.21
N MET A 37 36.16 -7.69 28.10
CA MET A 37 35.79 -8.35 29.36
C MET A 37 34.37 -8.88 29.23
N ALA A 38 34.23 -10.21 29.36
CA ALA A 38 32.94 -10.86 29.43
C ALA A 38 32.47 -10.87 30.90
N THR A 39 31.33 -10.25 31.17
CA THR A 39 30.68 -10.27 32.48
C THR A 39 29.48 -11.21 32.40
N PHE A 40 29.43 -12.21 33.28
CA PHE A 40 28.37 -13.22 33.32
C PHE A 40 27.33 -12.84 34.37
N TYR A 41 26.05 -12.82 34.00
CA TYR A 41 24.93 -12.67 34.93
C TYR A 41 24.03 -13.90 34.80
N GLU A 42 23.77 -14.58 35.92
CA GLU A 42 22.72 -15.60 36.00
C GLU A 42 21.42 -14.92 36.42
N ALA A 43 20.41 -14.95 35.54
CA ALA A 43 19.06 -14.51 35.85
C ALA A 43 18.17 -15.74 36.08
N ILE A 44 17.60 -15.87 37.27
CA ILE A 44 16.61 -16.89 37.60
C ILE A 44 15.24 -16.33 37.25
N CYS A 45 14.59 -16.86 36.21
CA CYS A 45 13.20 -16.55 35.90
C CYS A 45 12.29 -17.61 36.53
N GLU A 46 11.48 -17.21 37.52
CA GLU A 46 10.38 -18.06 38.00
C GLU A 46 9.37 -18.27 36.86
N VAL A 47 9.17 -19.51 36.45
CA VAL A 47 8.22 -19.87 35.40
C VAL A 47 6.83 -19.86 36.03
N ASN A 48 6.12 -18.74 35.91
CA ASN A 48 4.69 -18.72 36.19
C ASN A 48 4.00 -19.49 35.04
N GLU A 49 3.25 -20.56 35.34
CA GLU A 49 2.61 -21.49 34.36
C GLU A 49 1.54 -20.83 33.44
N ARG A 50 1.38 -19.51 33.52
CA ARG A 50 0.56 -18.73 32.59
C ARG A 50 1.45 -17.75 31.86
N SER A 51 1.82 -18.12 30.65
CA SER A 51 2.40 -17.21 29.68
C SER A 51 1.39 -16.11 29.38
N ILE A 52 1.85 -14.87 29.24
CA ILE A 52 1.02 -13.75 28.75
C ILE A 52 0.47 -14.01 27.33
N PHE A 53 0.98 -15.04 26.65
CA PHE A 53 0.50 -15.53 25.36
C PHE A 53 -0.53 -16.67 25.47
N ASP A 54 -0.81 -17.20 26.67
CA ASP A 54 -1.79 -18.28 26.88
C ASP A 54 -3.23 -17.78 26.83
N THR A 55 -3.44 -16.47 27.00
CA THR A 55 -4.72 -15.82 26.77
C THR A 55 -4.55 -14.79 25.67
N CYS A 56 -5.32 -14.94 24.59
CA CYS A 56 -5.61 -13.85 23.67
C CYS A 56 -6.97 -13.26 24.09
N PRO A 57 -7.04 -12.36 25.09
CA PRO A 57 -8.27 -11.62 25.33
C PRO A 57 -8.49 -10.78 24.08
N LEU A 58 -9.40 -11.22 23.22
CA LEU A 58 -9.82 -10.43 22.07
C LEU A 58 -10.59 -9.24 22.66
N VAL A 59 -9.88 -8.15 22.91
CA VAL A 59 -10.51 -6.91 23.39
C VAL A 59 -11.41 -6.44 22.26
N LEU A 60 -12.72 -6.60 22.47
CA LEU A 60 -13.72 -6.05 21.57
C LEU A 60 -13.69 -4.53 21.79
N HIS A 61 -12.90 -3.83 20.97
CA HIS A 61 -12.86 -2.38 21.01
C HIS A 61 -14.23 -1.83 20.61
N ASP A 62 -14.83 -1.05 21.49
CA ASP A 62 -16.02 -0.29 21.14
C ASP A 62 -15.65 0.75 20.08
N HIS A 63 -16.11 0.54 18.86
CA HIS A 63 -15.89 1.47 17.75
C HIS A 63 -16.57 2.83 17.97
N LEU A 64 -17.44 2.94 18.98
CA LEU A 64 -18.12 4.15 19.43
C LEU A 64 -17.71 4.55 20.86
N ASP A 65 -16.49 4.19 21.28
CA ASP A 65 -15.93 4.62 22.56
C ASP A 65 -16.14 6.15 22.78
N PRO A 66 -16.53 6.60 23.98
CA PRO A 66 -16.76 8.01 24.27
C PRO A 66 -15.61 8.95 23.86
N GLN A 67 -14.37 8.46 23.87
CA GLN A 67 -13.19 9.21 23.41
C GLN A 67 -13.17 9.43 21.89
N LEU A 68 -13.79 8.53 21.12
CA LEU A 68 -13.91 8.60 19.66
C LEU A 68 -15.16 9.38 19.20
N LEU A 69 -16.21 9.42 20.01
CA LEU A 69 -17.47 10.13 19.68
C LEU A 69 -17.25 11.60 19.34
N LYS A 70 -16.26 12.26 19.94
CA LYS A 70 -15.89 13.65 19.64
C LYS A 70 -15.40 13.88 18.20
N PHE A 71 -15.00 12.82 17.51
CA PHE A 71 -14.54 12.84 16.10
C PHE A 71 -15.52 12.15 15.15
N HIS A 72 -16.56 11.49 15.67
CA HIS A 72 -17.54 10.78 14.88
C HIS A 72 -18.71 11.73 14.55
N HIS A 73 -18.69 12.28 13.34
CA HIS A 73 -19.73 13.20 12.85
C HIS A 73 -20.55 12.56 11.71
N PRO A 74 -21.45 11.60 12.02
CA PRO A 74 -22.17 10.83 11.00
C PRO A 74 -23.11 11.69 10.14
N GLY A 75 -23.56 12.84 10.65
CA GLY A 75 -24.36 13.82 9.90
C GLY A 75 -23.55 14.87 9.16
N TYR A 76 -22.23 14.91 9.32
CA TYR A 76 -21.36 15.89 8.65
C TYR A 76 -20.91 15.33 7.30
N ASN A 77 -21.56 15.79 6.23
CA ASN A 77 -21.10 15.54 4.88
C ASN A 77 -20.28 16.76 4.41
N PRO A 78 -18.93 16.69 4.40
CA PRO A 78 -18.09 17.79 3.93
C PRO A 78 -18.33 18.15 2.46
N LYS A 79 -19.04 17.31 1.71
CA LYS A 79 -19.40 17.52 0.29
C LYS A 79 -20.82 18.06 0.09
N ALA A 80 -21.59 18.33 1.16
CA ALA A 80 -23.00 18.73 1.04
C ALA A 80 -23.20 20.00 0.20
N ASN A 81 -22.25 20.94 0.26
CA ASN A 81 -22.29 22.21 -0.48
C ASN A 81 -21.24 22.29 -1.60
N CYS A 82 -20.67 21.14 -2.01
CA CYS A 82 -19.70 21.12 -3.11
C CYS A 82 -20.43 21.17 -4.45
N ILE A 83 -20.09 22.15 -5.27
CA ILE A 83 -20.51 22.20 -6.68
C ILE A 83 -19.58 21.26 -7.44
N VAL A 84 -20.16 20.36 -8.24
CA VAL A 84 -19.38 19.49 -9.14
C VAL A 84 -18.66 20.38 -10.13
N TYR A 85 -17.34 20.29 -10.16
CA TYR A 85 -16.53 21.06 -11.09
C TYR A 85 -16.68 20.46 -12.50
N GLU A 86 -17.02 21.31 -13.46
CA GLU A 86 -17.15 20.97 -14.87
C GLU A 86 -15.99 21.58 -15.65
N PRO A 87 -15.19 20.77 -16.37
CA PRO A 87 -14.05 21.27 -17.13
C PRO A 87 -14.46 22.22 -18.26
N LEU A 88 -13.55 23.14 -18.63
CA LEU A 88 -13.74 24.05 -19.78
C LEU A 88 -13.57 23.37 -21.14
N THR A 89 -13.08 22.13 -21.17
CA THR A 89 -12.82 21.36 -22.39
C THR A 89 -13.28 19.92 -22.22
N ASP A 90 -13.66 19.27 -23.31
CA ASP A 90 -14.04 17.85 -23.36
C ASP A 90 -13.15 17.10 -24.35
N LEU A 91 -12.86 15.83 -24.07
CA LEU A 91 -12.17 14.93 -24.99
C LEU A 91 -13.18 13.93 -25.59
N VAL A 92 -13.51 14.11 -26.87
CA VAL A 92 -14.50 13.29 -27.58
C VAL A 92 -13.84 12.71 -28.82
N GLY A 93 -13.74 11.37 -28.90
CA GLY A 93 -13.16 10.68 -30.06
C GLY A 93 -11.71 11.10 -30.34
N ALA A 94 -10.87 11.21 -29.30
CA ALA A 94 -9.50 11.69 -29.38
C ALA A 94 -9.32 13.14 -29.86
N GLN A 95 -10.39 13.93 -29.91
CA GLN A 95 -10.34 15.35 -30.22
C GLN A 95 -10.77 16.19 -29.01
N VAL A 96 -10.03 17.26 -28.72
CA VAL A 96 -10.38 18.19 -27.65
C VAL A 96 -11.31 19.27 -28.17
N GLN A 97 -12.46 19.41 -27.52
CA GLN A 97 -13.47 20.43 -27.79
C GLN A 97 -13.52 21.44 -26.64
N VAL A 98 -13.83 22.70 -26.94
CA VAL A 98 -13.97 23.75 -25.91
C VAL A 98 -15.45 23.89 -25.57
N ASN A 99 -15.78 23.76 -24.28
CA ASN A 99 -17.15 23.79 -23.80
C ASN A 99 -17.71 25.21 -23.81
N GLU A 100 -19.02 25.35 -23.60
CA GLU A 100 -19.67 26.67 -23.58
C GLU A 100 -19.08 27.60 -22.52
N LYS A 101 -18.75 27.06 -21.34
CA LYS A 101 -18.07 27.80 -20.26
C LYS A 101 -16.64 28.23 -20.64
N GLY A 102 -16.00 27.46 -21.53
CA GLY A 102 -14.68 27.77 -22.11
C GLY A 102 -14.73 28.86 -23.18
N LYS A 103 -15.91 29.30 -23.64
CA LYS A 103 -16.03 30.39 -24.62
C LYS A 103 -15.41 31.67 -24.03
N GLY A 104 -14.44 32.24 -24.76
CA GLY A 104 -13.68 33.42 -24.35
C GLY A 104 -12.40 33.13 -23.55
N TYR A 105 -12.06 31.86 -23.32
CA TYR A 105 -10.73 31.46 -22.84
C TYR A 105 -9.81 31.17 -24.03
N LYS A 106 -8.52 31.50 -23.88
CA LYS A 106 -7.48 31.06 -24.80
C LYS A 106 -6.99 29.69 -24.34
N CYS A 107 -7.53 28.64 -24.96
CA CYS A 107 -7.24 27.26 -24.60
C CYS A 107 -6.18 26.64 -25.53
N LYS A 108 -5.42 25.70 -24.98
CA LYS A 108 -4.45 24.88 -25.71
C LYS A 108 -4.39 23.48 -25.11
N ALA A 109 -3.98 22.51 -25.91
CA ALA A 109 -3.87 21.10 -25.52
C ALA A 109 -2.57 20.47 -26.01
N ARG A 110 -2.10 19.42 -25.32
CA ARG A 110 -0.94 18.60 -25.71
C ARG A 110 -1.02 17.19 -25.13
N CYS A 111 -0.28 16.27 -25.73
CA CYS A 111 -0.10 14.93 -25.19
C CYS A 111 0.94 14.91 -24.07
N ILE A 112 0.70 14.06 -23.06
CA ILE A 112 1.66 13.69 -22.04
C ILE A 112 1.94 12.20 -22.20
N PHE A 113 3.23 11.84 -22.25
CA PHE A 113 3.66 10.45 -22.27
C PHE A 113 4.54 10.16 -21.05
N PRO A 114 4.41 8.96 -20.46
CA PRO A 114 5.24 8.57 -19.33
C PRO A 114 6.71 8.43 -19.74
N ASP A 115 7.63 8.92 -18.90
CA ASP A 115 9.08 8.69 -19.00
C ASP A 115 9.61 8.19 -17.65
N GLY A 116 9.44 6.89 -17.42
CA GLY A 116 9.68 6.27 -16.12
C GLY A 116 8.67 6.73 -15.06
N ASP A 117 9.05 6.65 -13.79
CA ASP A 117 8.10 6.71 -12.66
C ASP A 117 7.79 8.11 -12.12
N ARG A 118 8.69 9.07 -12.41
CA ARG A 118 8.66 10.43 -11.84
C ARG A 118 8.70 11.51 -12.90
N ARG A 119 8.89 11.15 -14.16
CA ARG A 119 9.00 12.09 -15.26
C ARG A 119 7.98 11.75 -16.33
N TYR A 120 7.73 12.73 -17.16
CA TYR A 120 6.89 12.61 -18.33
C TYR A 120 7.52 13.45 -19.44
N ILE A 121 7.38 12.99 -20.67
CA ILE A 121 7.65 13.79 -21.84
C ILE A 121 6.34 14.41 -22.33
N VAL A 122 6.44 15.57 -22.96
CA VAL A 122 5.29 16.33 -23.45
C VAL A 122 5.47 16.68 -24.90
N ASP A 123 4.36 16.69 -25.62
CA ASP A 123 4.29 17.27 -26.95
C ASP A 123 4.20 18.79 -26.91
N GLU A 124 4.34 19.40 -28.08
CA GLU A 124 4.08 20.83 -28.28
C GLU A 124 2.61 21.17 -28.03
N TRP A 125 2.39 22.39 -27.54
CA TRP A 125 1.06 22.93 -27.33
C TRP A 125 0.36 23.24 -28.66
N ILE A 126 -0.88 22.76 -28.80
CA ILE A 126 -1.77 23.07 -29.91
C ILE A 126 -2.89 23.98 -29.42
N MET A 127 -3.10 25.11 -30.09
CA MET A 127 -4.18 26.04 -29.77
C MET A 127 -5.55 25.45 -30.10
N LEU A 128 -6.53 25.66 -29.22
CA LEU A 128 -7.91 25.22 -29.40
C LEU A 128 -8.83 26.39 -29.79
N PRO A 129 -9.92 26.13 -30.55
CA PRO A 129 -10.34 24.84 -31.10
C PRO A 129 -9.42 24.34 -32.23
N SER A 130 -9.20 23.02 -32.30
CA SER A 130 -8.38 22.37 -33.31
C SER A 130 -9.05 21.11 -33.83
N THR A 131 -8.78 20.76 -35.10
CA THR A 131 -9.14 19.47 -35.71
C THR A 131 -8.11 18.37 -35.45
N LYS A 132 -7.03 18.67 -34.71
CA LYS A 132 -6.00 17.69 -34.38
C LYS A 132 -6.55 16.58 -33.49
N ILE A 133 -6.26 15.36 -33.91
CA ILE A 133 -6.48 14.14 -33.13
C ILE A 133 -5.26 13.92 -32.23
N PHE A 134 -5.49 13.73 -30.95
CA PHE A 134 -4.47 13.46 -29.95
C PHE A 134 -4.29 11.95 -29.82
N GLU A 135 -3.24 11.43 -30.46
CA GLU A 135 -2.91 10.00 -30.51
C GLU A 135 -2.18 9.54 -29.24
N CYS A 136 -2.77 9.78 -28.06
CA CYS A 136 -2.18 9.48 -26.75
C CYS A 136 -3.25 9.24 -25.68
N ASP A 137 -2.87 8.60 -24.58
CA ASP A 137 -3.80 8.23 -23.50
C ASP A 137 -4.12 9.41 -22.56
N VAL A 138 -3.18 10.32 -22.36
CA VAL A 138 -3.33 11.47 -21.45
C VAL A 138 -3.15 12.77 -22.22
N VAL A 139 -4.19 13.60 -22.23
CA VAL A 139 -4.19 14.91 -22.88
C VAL A 139 -4.31 16.00 -21.83
N GLU A 140 -3.31 16.86 -21.77
CA GLU A 140 -3.34 18.05 -20.92
C GLU A 140 -3.94 19.22 -21.69
N THR A 141 -4.83 19.94 -21.03
CA THR A 141 -5.42 21.18 -21.52
C THR A 141 -5.09 22.32 -20.57
N MET A 142 -4.86 23.51 -21.10
CA MET A 142 -4.72 24.73 -20.33
C MET A 142 -5.49 25.87 -21.00
N CYS A 143 -6.36 26.52 -20.23
CA CYS A 143 -7.22 27.63 -20.64
C CYS A 143 -6.88 28.89 -19.85
N LEU A 144 -6.68 30.01 -20.56
CA LEU A 144 -6.28 31.29 -19.97
C LEU A 144 -7.31 32.38 -20.23
N LYS A 145 -7.71 33.10 -19.17
CA LYS A 145 -8.56 34.30 -19.24
C LYS A 145 -8.20 35.27 -18.12
N ASN A 146 -7.90 36.52 -18.46
CA ASN A 146 -7.61 37.61 -17.51
C ASN A 146 -6.66 37.19 -16.36
N SER A 147 -5.56 36.52 -16.70
CA SER A 147 -4.54 36.00 -15.77
C SER A 147 -4.93 34.80 -14.91
N THR A 148 -6.16 34.29 -15.02
CA THR A 148 -6.53 32.98 -14.46
C THR A 148 -6.18 31.90 -15.48
N ALA A 149 -5.34 30.94 -15.06
CA ALA A 149 -5.02 29.74 -15.81
C ALA A 149 -5.74 28.55 -15.18
N GLU A 150 -6.45 27.80 -16.00
CA GLU A 150 -7.10 26.55 -15.61
C GLU A 150 -6.49 25.42 -16.43
N SER A 151 -5.99 24.39 -15.74
CA SER A 151 -5.43 23.20 -16.38
C SER A 151 -6.27 21.98 -16.03
N PHE A 152 -6.47 21.11 -17.00
CA PHE A 152 -7.23 19.88 -16.83
C PHE A 152 -6.60 18.72 -17.61
N LEU A 153 -6.63 17.52 -17.01
CA LEU A 153 -6.12 16.28 -17.61
C LEU A 153 -7.29 15.42 -18.06
N HIS A 154 -7.36 15.18 -19.36
CA HIS A 154 -8.24 14.20 -19.95
C HIS A 154 -7.52 12.87 -20.09
N SER A 155 -8.28 11.78 -19.98
CA SER A 155 -7.78 10.43 -20.20
C SER A 155 -8.65 9.71 -21.20
N GLN A 156 -8.01 8.91 -22.05
CA GLN A 156 -8.63 7.99 -22.99
C GLN A 156 -7.73 6.76 -23.15
N ILE A 157 -8.25 5.71 -23.78
CA ILE A 157 -7.43 4.61 -24.27
C ILE A 157 -7.28 4.81 -25.77
N TYR A 158 -6.10 5.24 -26.20
CA TYR A 158 -5.82 5.41 -27.62
C TYR A 158 -5.24 4.11 -28.18
N GLU A 159 -6.08 3.35 -28.89
CA GLU A 159 -5.67 2.06 -29.44
C GLU A 159 -4.57 2.20 -30.50
N GLN A 160 -3.53 1.39 -30.37
CA GLN A 160 -2.48 1.33 -31.38
C GLN A 160 -3.00 0.62 -32.64
N LYS A 161 -2.92 1.29 -33.79
CA LYS A 161 -3.44 0.80 -35.09
C LYS A 161 -2.89 -0.56 -35.54
N ASN A 162 -1.75 -1.00 -34.99
CA ASN A 162 -1.07 -2.25 -35.31
C ASN A 162 -1.15 -3.31 -34.20
N ALA A 163 -2.07 -3.18 -33.25
CA ALA A 163 -2.27 -4.22 -32.25
C ALA A 163 -2.72 -5.51 -32.94
N GLN A 164 -1.84 -6.52 -32.97
CA GLN A 164 -2.20 -7.84 -33.48
C GLN A 164 -3.39 -8.34 -32.66
N LYS A 165 -4.48 -8.71 -33.33
CA LYS A 165 -5.68 -9.27 -32.72
C LYS A 165 -5.36 -10.69 -32.27
N ILE A 166 -4.73 -10.81 -31.11
CA ILE A 166 -4.35 -12.10 -30.57
C ILE A 166 -5.59 -12.69 -29.90
N SER A 167 -6.04 -13.85 -30.37
CA SER A 167 -7.02 -14.72 -29.70
C SER A 167 -6.44 -15.30 -28.41
N LYS A 168 -6.29 -14.46 -27.39
CA LYS A 168 -5.86 -14.86 -26.04
C LYS A 168 -6.98 -14.60 -25.04
N PRO A 169 -7.06 -15.38 -23.96
CA PRO A 169 -8.01 -15.11 -22.89
C PRO A 169 -7.69 -13.76 -22.25
N ASP A 170 -8.74 -12.99 -21.96
CA ASP A 170 -8.62 -11.74 -21.22
C ASP A 170 -8.27 -12.04 -19.76
N VAL A 171 -7.25 -11.35 -19.25
CA VAL A 171 -6.83 -11.45 -17.85
C VAL A 171 -7.24 -10.17 -17.14
N TYR A 172 -8.18 -10.28 -16.21
CA TYR A 172 -8.60 -9.16 -15.37
C TYR A 172 -7.83 -9.18 -14.05
N LEU A 173 -7.10 -8.08 -13.78
CA LEU A 173 -6.41 -7.86 -12.52
C LEU A 173 -7.16 -6.85 -11.67
N PHE A 174 -7.72 -7.31 -10.56
CA PHE A 174 -8.36 -6.44 -9.56
C PHE A 174 -7.40 -6.18 -8.40
N ILE A 175 -7.05 -4.92 -8.18
CA ILE A 175 -6.15 -4.49 -7.10
C ILE A 175 -6.97 -3.73 -6.06
N ILE A 176 -6.91 -4.20 -4.81
CA ILE A 176 -7.51 -3.52 -3.66
C ILE A 176 -6.37 -2.91 -2.85
N ASP A 177 -6.18 -1.60 -2.95
CA ASP A 177 -5.14 -0.90 -2.19
C ASP A 177 -5.56 -0.69 -0.72
N SER A 178 -4.56 -0.59 0.16
CA SER A 178 -4.71 -0.31 1.59
C SER A 178 -5.52 -1.33 2.41
N ALA A 179 -5.72 -2.54 1.86
CA ALA A 179 -6.39 -3.63 2.55
C ALA A 179 -5.39 -4.70 3.02
N SER A 180 -5.48 -5.10 4.29
CA SER A 180 -4.77 -6.29 4.79
C SER A 180 -5.58 -7.56 4.55
N SER A 181 -4.90 -8.71 4.51
CA SER A 181 -5.58 -10.02 4.38
C SER A 181 -6.66 -10.23 5.46
N PHE A 182 -6.39 -9.79 6.70
CA PHE A 182 -7.37 -9.85 7.79
C PHE A 182 -8.58 -8.92 7.58
N MET A 183 -8.38 -7.75 7.00
CA MET A 183 -9.46 -6.84 6.68
C MET A 183 -10.37 -7.42 5.59
N VAL A 184 -9.78 -7.98 4.53
CA VAL A 184 -10.53 -8.64 3.46
C VAL A 184 -11.31 -9.85 3.99
N LYS A 185 -10.69 -10.69 4.84
CA LYS A 185 -11.37 -11.86 5.44
C LYS A 185 -12.59 -11.48 6.26
N ARG A 186 -12.55 -10.37 7.00
CA ARG A 186 -13.65 -9.90 7.85
C ARG A 186 -14.71 -9.11 7.08
N SER A 187 -14.28 -8.23 6.19
CA SER A 187 -15.19 -7.29 5.50
C SER A 187 -15.79 -7.87 4.22
N LEU A 188 -15.13 -8.85 3.58
CA LEU A 188 -15.55 -9.44 2.30
C LEU A 188 -15.70 -10.97 2.34
N PRO A 189 -16.32 -11.57 3.37
CA PRO A 189 -16.40 -13.02 3.50
C PRO A 189 -17.21 -13.67 2.37
N LYS A 190 -18.28 -13.02 1.90
CA LYS A 190 -19.11 -13.50 0.78
C LYS A 190 -18.34 -13.53 -0.53
N THR A 191 -17.54 -12.49 -0.79
CA THR A 191 -16.69 -12.41 -2.00
C THR A 191 -15.64 -13.52 -2.01
N LEU A 192 -14.99 -13.76 -0.86
CA LEU A 192 -14.01 -14.85 -0.75
C LEU A 192 -14.65 -16.24 -0.96
N ALA A 193 -15.84 -16.46 -0.41
CA ALA A 193 -16.57 -17.72 -0.61
C ALA A 193 -16.93 -17.92 -2.09
N TYR A 194 -17.42 -16.87 -2.75
CA TYR A 194 -17.75 -16.90 -4.19
C TYR A 194 -16.53 -17.16 -5.07
N LEU A 195 -15.40 -16.50 -4.80
CA LEU A 195 -14.16 -16.74 -5.55
C LEU A 195 -13.67 -18.18 -5.37
N LYS A 196 -13.72 -18.72 -4.15
CA LYS A 196 -13.37 -20.12 -3.88
C LYS A 196 -14.29 -21.11 -4.60
N SER A 197 -15.60 -20.82 -4.68
CA SER A 197 -16.53 -21.68 -5.42
C SER A 197 -16.27 -21.71 -6.93
N MET A 198 -15.64 -20.66 -7.48
CA MET A 198 -15.19 -20.63 -8.88
C MET A 198 -13.79 -21.23 -9.08
N GLY A 199 -13.22 -21.90 -8.07
CA GLY A 199 -11.88 -22.47 -8.14
C GLY A 199 -10.75 -21.48 -7.82
N GLY A 200 -11.07 -20.30 -7.28
CA GLY A 200 -10.09 -19.32 -6.86
C GLY A 200 -9.22 -19.82 -5.70
N VAL A 201 -7.91 -19.68 -5.84
CA VAL A 201 -6.93 -20.06 -4.82
C VAL A 201 -6.51 -18.84 -4.03
N GLN A 202 -6.66 -18.91 -2.70
CA GLN A 202 -6.16 -17.88 -1.80
C GLN A 202 -4.70 -18.19 -1.45
N MET A 203 -3.77 -17.34 -1.88
CA MET A 203 -2.36 -17.48 -1.53
C MET A 203 -2.13 -16.90 -0.13
N GLU A 204 -2.18 -17.77 0.89
CA GLU A 204 -1.81 -17.36 2.25
C GLU A 204 -0.30 -17.10 2.33
N PHE A 205 0.09 -16.14 3.18
CA PHE A 205 1.50 -15.75 3.41
C PHE A 205 2.20 -15.05 2.23
N LEU A 206 1.49 -14.69 1.16
CA LEU A 206 2.02 -13.78 0.14
C LEU A 206 2.08 -12.36 0.72
N ASN A 207 3.28 -11.95 1.12
CA ASN A 207 3.50 -10.67 1.77
C ASN A 207 3.76 -9.54 0.77
N LYS A 208 3.45 -8.31 1.21
CA LYS A 208 3.86 -7.09 0.52
C LYS A 208 5.40 -7.02 0.44
N VAL A 209 5.92 -6.47 -0.65
CA VAL A 209 7.36 -6.27 -0.88
C VAL A 209 7.89 -5.06 -0.12
N GLY A 210 7.07 -4.01 0.04
CA GLY A 210 7.46 -2.81 0.77
C GLY A 210 6.29 -1.97 1.27
N GLU A 211 6.59 -0.85 1.90
CA GLU A 211 5.58 0.12 2.34
C GLU A 211 5.13 1.02 1.18
N ASN A 212 3.82 1.32 1.13
CA ASN A 212 3.14 2.07 0.07
C ASN A 212 2.88 1.29 -1.23
N SER A 213 2.10 1.87 -2.15
CA SER A 213 1.59 1.17 -3.33
C SER A 213 2.69 0.89 -4.39
N LYS A 214 3.64 1.81 -4.59
CA LYS A 214 4.71 1.69 -5.60
C LYS A 214 5.59 0.44 -5.42
N PRO A 215 6.25 0.20 -4.27
CA PRO A 215 7.13 -0.97 -4.12
C PRO A 215 6.39 -2.31 -4.22
N ASN A 216 5.05 -2.33 -4.16
CA ASN A 216 4.24 -3.53 -4.33
C ASN A 216 3.74 -3.71 -5.78
N GLY A 217 3.36 -2.62 -6.44
CA GLY A 217 2.87 -2.64 -7.82
C GLY A 217 3.94 -3.05 -8.83
N PHE A 218 5.16 -2.52 -8.72
CA PHE A 218 6.24 -2.85 -9.66
C PHE A 218 6.61 -4.35 -9.63
N PRO A 219 6.89 -4.97 -8.49
CA PRO A 219 7.21 -6.39 -8.46
C PRO A 219 6.04 -7.30 -8.86
N LEU A 220 4.79 -6.87 -8.60
CA LEU A 220 3.61 -7.62 -9.01
C LEU A 220 3.50 -7.74 -10.54
N VAL A 221 3.78 -6.65 -11.27
CA VAL A 221 3.65 -6.61 -12.74
C VAL A 221 4.91 -7.12 -13.43
N PHE A 222 6.09 -6.76 -12.95
CA PHE A 222 7.35 -7.03 -13.63
C PHE A 222 8.11 -8.26 -13.09
N GLY A 223 7.64 -8.87 -12.00
CA GLY A 223 8.27 -10.05 -11.39
C GLY A 223 9.67 -9.79 -10.81
N LYS A 224 10.07 -8.52 -10.65
CA LYS A 224 11.38 -8.10 -10.15
C LYS A 224 11.23 -7.01 -9.09
N MET A 225 12.07 -7.06 -8.06
CA MET A 225 12.14 -5.98 -7.07
C MET A 225 12.57 -4.67 -7.73
N MET A 226 12.03 -3.53 -7.28
CA MET A 226 12.37 -2.20 -7.84
C MET A 226 13.88 -1.97 -7.92
N PHE A 227 14.63 -2.32 -6.88
CA PHE A 227 16.10 -2.17 -6.86
C PHE A 227 16.79 -2.91 -8.02
N LYS A 228 16.26 -4.08 -8.42
CA LYS A 228 16.79 -4.89 -9.51
C LYS A 228 16.33 -4.39 -10.89
N LEU A 229 15.11 -3.87 -10.98
CA LEU A 229 14.59 -3.19 -12.19
C LEU A 229 15.40 -1.94 -12.54
N LEU A 230 15.82 -1.16 -11.54
CA LEU A 230 16.65 0.03 -11.73
C LEU A 230 18.03 -0.30 -12.32
N LEU A 231 18.61 -1.44 -11.92
CA LEU A 231 19.89 -1.92 -12.44
C LEU A 231 19.77 -2.48 -13.86
N ASP A 232 18.71 -3.26 -14.14
CA ASP A 232 18.52 -3.90 -15.45
C ASP A 232 18.07 -2.93 -16.55
N LEU A 233 17.44 -1.80 -16.20
CA LEU A 233 16.93 -0.82 -17.17
C LEU A 233 17.86 0.40 -17.38
N ASN A 234 19.05 0.41 -16.76
CA ASN A 234 19.99 1.56 -16.80
C ASN A 234 19.31 2.90 -16.42
N ILE A 235 18.32 2.84 -15.53
CA ILE A 235 17.60 4.01 -15.03
C ILE A 235 18.39 4.54 -13.84
N ARG A 236 19.24 5.55 -14.07
CA ARG A 236 19.87 6.31 -12.98
C ARG A 236 18.82 7.15 -12.26
N VAL A 237 18.47 6.73 -11.04
CA VAL A 237 17.70 7.56 -10.10
C VAL A 237 18.71 8.28 -9.21
N ILE A 238 18.74 9.62 -9.30
CA ILE A 238 19.20 10.50 -8.22
C ILE A 238 17.97 10.86 -7.40
#